data_AF-A0A932RDJ0-F1
#
_entry.id   AF-A0A932RDJ0-F1
#
_cell.length_a   1.000
_cell.length_b   1.000
_cell.length_c   1.000
_cell.angle_alpha   90.00
_cell.angle_beta   90.00
_cell.angle_gamma   90.00
#
_symmetry.space_group_name_H-M   'P 1'
#
loop_
_entity.id
_entity.type
_entity.pdbx_description
1 polymer ?
#
loop_
_entity_poly.entity_id
_entity_poly.type
_entity_poly.pdbx_seq_one_letter_code
_entity_poly.pdbx_strand_id
1 'polypeptide(L)'
;MENYKLAMSTLEGKPTASHRKHSNAHRHMWIVGLGGIAVGSVLLLYVPGLKPVSSSIFLFGGFHVLGGLVLLASAYVLAPVRLVQRLHRITGHAAAASNEYRFGWGPGWMNGLAVVSAIAVSAAIVLQVTKPNLWPLSFLALLLGEGFVVGNLIMSSFRWRDYVVLPMVDLLRSDHDLVLDAGSGAGRTTIALSRILKNGRVVAVDRFDATYIEDGGLDLLKQNLRLANLNERVTIEKADLTALPFEDQTFDSAVSTHVYDHLGHQKEQGLREIFRTLKPGGRFLMGVWVPSWPMFAVGNVFSFFLTPRREWRTMAQRAGFKVVDEGVFNNTWFVLVERPALAAR
;
A
#
# COMPACT_ATOMS: atom_id res chain seq x y z
N MET A 1 -13.28 -19.71 -39.19
CA MET A 1 -12.99 -18.26 -39.07
C MET A 1 -14.19 -17.35 -39.34
N GLU A 2 -15.37 -17.88 -39.65
CA GLU A 2 -16.60 -17.08 -39.85
C GLU A 2 -17.45 -16.92 -38.57
N ASN A 3 -17.36 -17.86 -37.63
CA ASN A 3 -18.10 -17.79 -36.36
C ASN A 3 -17.47 -16.84 -35.31
N TYR A 4 -16.33 -16.22 -35.61
CA TYR A 4 -15.68 -15.23 -34.72
C TYR A 4 -16.14 -13.80 -34.99
N LYS A 5 -16.71 -13.52 -36.18
CA LYS A 5 -17.21 -12.18 -36.55
C LYS A 5 -18.65 -11.93 -36.10
N LEU A 6 -19.46 -12.97 -35.91
CA LEU A 6 -20.86 -12.85 -35.47
C LEU A 6 -21.01 -12.62 -33.96
N ALA A 7 -19.98 -12.93 -33.16
CA ALA A 7 -19.96 -12.67 -31.71
C ALA A 7 -19.49 -11.24 -31.35
N MET A 8 -18.97 -10.49 -32.33
CA MET A 8 -18.52 -9.10 -32.15
C MET A 8 -19.60 -8.05 -32.45
N SER A 9 -20.69 -8.41 -33.15
CA SER A 9 -21.75 -7.46 -33.54
C SER A 9 -22.89 -7.34 -32.50
N THR A 10 -22.92 -8.19 -31.48
CA THR A 10 -23.89 -8.13 -30.37
C THR A 10 -23.38 -7.37 -29.15
N LEU A 11 -22.16 -6.81 -29.21
CA LEU A 11 -21.57 -5.99 -28.13
C LEU A 11 -21.78 -4.48 -28.28
N GLU A 12 -22.46 -4.02 -29.34
CA GLU A 12 -22.87 -2.61 -29.48
C GLU A 12 -24.23 -2.35 -28.82
N GLY A 13 -24.32 -2.69 -27.53
CA GLY A 13 -25.42 -2.26 -26.67
C GLY A 13 -25.22 -0.81 -26.24
N LYS A 14 -26.08 0.09 -26.74
CA LYS A 14 -26.19 1.50 -26.33
C LYS A 14 -26.15 1.63 -24.79
N PRO A 15 -25.42 2.62 -24.23
CA PRO A 15 -25.35 2.80 -22.79
C PRO A 15 -26.72 3.21 -22.25
N THR A 16 -27.36 2.31 -21.51
CA THR A 16 -28.55 2.62 -20.73
C THR A 16 -28.17 3.54 -19.58
N ALA A 17 -28.78 4.71 -19.58
CA ALA A 17 -28.64 5.70 -18.53
C ALA A 17 -29.19 5.14 -17.21
N SER A 18 -28.33 4.94 -16.20
CA SER A 18 -28.61 5.24 -14.79
C SER A 18 -27.44 4.92 -13.85
N HIS A 19 -26.20 5.26 -14.21
CA HIS A 19 -25.19 5.48 -13.18
C HIS A 19 -25.46 6.84 -12.53
N ARG A 20 -26.28 6.85 -11.47
CA ARG A 20 -26.27 7.94 -10.50
C ARG A 20 -24.84 8.07 -9.98
N LYS A 21 -24.15 9.11 -10.44
CA LYS A 21 -22.91 9.61 -9.83
C LYS A 21 -23.20 9.90 -8.35
N HIS A 22 -22.84 9.01 -7.45
CA HIS A 22 -22.48 9.43 -6.10
C HIS A 22 -21.08 10.05 -6.16
N SER A 23 -20.99 11.23 -6.79
CA SER A 23 -19.83 12.11 -6.69
C SER A 23 -20.22 13.31 -5.84
N ASN A 24 -19.39 13.60 -4.83
CA ASN A 24 -19.26 14.87 -4.10
C ASN A 24 -19.49 14.87 -2.58
N ALA A 25 -19.70 13.74 -1.90
CA ALA A 25 -19.87 13.79 -0.44
C ALA A 25 -18.69 14.45 0.31
N HIS A 26 -17.44 14.27 -0.16
CA HIS A 26 -16.25 14.84 0.49
C HIS A 26 -15.79 16.20 -0.07
N ARG A 27 -16.30 16.62 -1.24
CA ARG A 27 -15.93 17.92 -1.84
C ARG A 27 -16.48 19.11 -1.06
N HIS A 28 -17.41 18.89 -0.14
CA HIS A 28 -18.03 19.93 0.66
C HIS A 28 -17.47 20.03 2.09
N MET A 29 -16.66 19.07 2.55
CA MET A 29 -16.20 19.05 3.95
C MET A 29 -15.22 20.19 4.30
N TRP A 30 -14.37 20.62 3.37
CA TRP A 30 -13.50 21.80 3.58
C TRP A 30 -14.29 23.12 3.51
N ILE A 31 -15.39 23.16 2.75
CA ILE A 31 -16.33 24.30 2.73
C ILE A 31 -17.08 24.38 4.06
N VAL A 32 -17.51 23.25 4.61
CA VAL A 32 -18.04 23.15 5.99
C VAL A 32 -16.97 23.61 6.99
N GLY A 33 -15.71 23.27 6.76
CA GLY A 33 -14.57 23.76 7.54
C GLY A 33 -14.43 25.29 7.54
N LEU A 34 -14.41 25.91 6.35
CA LEU A 34 -14.36 27.36 6.20
C LEU A 34 -15.58 28.05 6.83
N GLY A 35 -16.78 27.48 6.65
CA GLY A 35 -18.00 27.95 7.28
C GLY A 35 -17.95 27.87 8.81
N GLY A 36 -17.43 26.77 9.37
CA GLY A 36 -17.24 26.60 10.81
C GLY A 36 -16.22 27.60 11.40
N ILE A 37 -15.14 27.89 10.69
CA ILE A 37 -14.17 28.92 11.09
C ILE A 37 -14.83 30.31 11.08
N ALA A 38 -15.58 30.66 10.04
CA ALA A 38 -16.25 31.96 9.94
C ALA A 38 -17.31 32.14 11.04
N VAL A 39 -18.20 31.16 11.20
CA VAL A 39 -19.28 31.20 12.22
C VAL A 39 -18.69 31.18 13.63
N GLY A 40 -17.70 30.32 13.90
CA GLY A 40 -17.01 30.28 15.18
C GLY A 40 -16.31 31.59 15.52
N SER A 41 -15.68 32.25 14.53
CA SER A 41 -15.01 33.54 14.71
C SER A 41 -15.99 34.68 15.00
N VAL A 42 -17.13 34.72 14.29
CA VAL A 42 -18.19 35.71 14.54
C VAL A 42 -18.78 35.53 15.93
N LEU A 43 -19.09 34.30 16.34
CA LEU A 43 -19.63 34.02 17.67
C LEU A 43 -18.63 34.37 18.79
N LEU A 44 -17.34 34.12 18.58
CA LEU A 44 -16.28 34.50 19.52
C LEU A 44 -16.18 36.02 19.73
N LEU A 45 -16.43 36.81 18.68
CA LEU A 45 -16.33 38.27 18.72
C LEU A 45 -17.59 38.94 19.26
N TYR A 46 -18.78 38.42 18.93
CA TYR A 46 -20.05 39.10 19.19
C TYR A 46 -20.89 38.48 20.30
N VAL A 47 -20.62 37.24 20.73
CA VAL A 47 -21.39 36.55 21.78
C VAL A 47 -20.45 35.91 22.83
N PRO A 48 -19.84 36.73 23.72
CA PRO A 48 -18.81 36.26 24.66
C PRO A 48 -19.29 35.15 25.63
N GLY A 49 -20.60 35.09 25.90
CA GLY A 49 -21.22 34.10 26.80
C GLY A 49 -21.25 32.66 26.26
N LEU A 50 -20.99 32.45 24.96
CA LEU A 50 -20.97 31.12 24.32
C LEU A 50 -19.57 30.66 23.95
N LYS A 51 -18.54 31.19 24.63
CA LYS A 51 -17.14 30.88 24.38
C LYS A 51 -16.85 29.38 24.16
N PRO A 52 -17.32 28.46 25.03
CA PRO A 52 -17.06 27.02 24.86
C PRO A 52 -17.61 26.47 23.53
N VAL A 53 -18.86 26.81 23.19
CA VAL A 53 -19.53 26.34 21.97
C VAL A 53 -18.85 26.93 20.72
N SER A 54 -18.52 28.22 20.76
CA SER A 54 -17.84 28.90 19.66
C SER A 54 -16.42 28.37 19.42
N SER A 55 -15.68 28.03 20.47
CA SER A 55 -14.37 27.38 20.39
C SER A 55 -14.47 25.98 19.80
N SER A 56 -15.48 25.19 20.17
CA SER A 56 -15.70 23.85 19.59
C SER A 56 -16.04 23.92 18.09
N ILE A 57 -16.88 24.86 17.67
CA ILE A 57 -17.23 25.06 16.25
C ILE A 57 -16.01 25.54 15.44
N PHE A 58 -15.21 26.45 16.01
CA PHE A 58 -13.98 26.93 15.39
C PHE A 58 -12.92 25.82 15.24
N LEU A 59 -12.71 25.01 16.29
CA LEU A 59 -11.79 23.87 16.29
C LEU A 59 -12.24 22.80 15.29
N PHE A 60 -13.54 22.48 15.26
CA PHE A 60 -14.12 21.57 14.29
C PHE A 60 -13.92 22.08 12.86
N GLY A 61 -14.14 23.38 12.61
CA GLY A 61 -13.88 23.99 11.31
C GLY A 61 -12.39 23.94 10.91
N GLY A 62 -11.50 24.26 11.84
CA GLY A 62 -10.04 24.19 11.67
C GLY A 62 -9.54 22.80 11.33
N PHE A 63 -10.05 21.76 12.00
CA PHE A 63 -9.73 20.36 11.71
C PHE A 63 -10.05 19.98 10.27
N HIS A 64 -11.21 20.41 9.75
CA HIS A 64 -11.62 20.09 8.38
C HIS A 64 -10.85 20.87 7.31
N VAL A 65 -10.46 22.13 7.60
CA VAL A 65 -9.57 22.90 6.71
C VAL A 65 -8.17 22.32 6.70
N LEU A 66 -7.62 21.93 7.85
CA LEU A 66 -6.33 21.26 7.93
C LEU A 66 -6.35 19.92 7.18
N GLY A 67 -7.39 19.12 7.34
CA GLY A 67 -7.61 17.90 6.56
C GLY A 67 -7.70 18.16 5.05
N GLY A 68 -8.35 19.25 4.63
CA GLY A 68 -8.40 19.70 3.24
C GLY A 68 -7.04 20.15 2.69
N LEU A 69 -6.25 20.86 3.49
CA LEU A 69 -4.88 21.26 3.13
C LEU A 69 -3.94 20.06 3.03
N VAL A 70 -4.08 19.08 3.93
CA VAL A 70 -3.34 17.81 3.86
C VAL A 70 -3.75 17.02 2.61
N LEU A 71 -5.03 17.00 2.24
CA LEU A 71 -5.49 16.38 0.99
C LEU A 71 -4.98 17.13 -0.26
N LEU A 72 -4.92 18.46 -0.22
CA LEU A 72 -4.35 19.28 -1.31
C LEU A 72 -2.83 19.08 -1.40
N ALA A 73 -2.12 19.00 -0.29
CA ALA A 73 -0.70 18.66 -0.25
C ALA A 73 -0.46 17.23 -0.77
N SER A 74 -1.34 16.28 -0.42
CA SER A 74 -1.29 14.91 -0.94
C SER A 74 -1.58 14.86 -2.45
N ALA A 75 -2.54 15.66 -2.93
CA ALA A 75 -2.83 15.81 -4.36
C ALA A 75 -1.69 16.53 -5.11
N TYR A 76 -1.02 17.48 -4.45
CA TYR A 76 0.18 18.17 -4.92
C TYR A 76 1.42 17.26 -4.92
N VAL A 77 1.46 16.21 -4.11
CA VAL A 77 2.49 15.16 -4.24
C VAL A 77 2.17 14.24 -5.43
N LEU A 78 0.89 14.00 -5.74
CA LEU A 78 0.46 13.11 -6.81
C LEU A 78 0.48 13.73 -8.23
N ALA A 79 0.25 15.04 -8.37
CA ALA A 79 0.18 15.71 -9.68
C ALA A 79 1.55 15.91 -10.39
N PRO A 80 2.66 16.26 -9.69
CA PRO A 80 3.99 16.39 -10.29
C PRO A 80 4.58 15.05 -10.69
N VAL A 81 4.14 13.93 -10.11
CA VAL A 81 4.65 12.59 -10.45
C VAL A 81 4.52 12.34 -11.95
N ARG A 82 3.41 12.75 -12.59
CA ARG A 82 3.24 12.58 -14.05
C ARG A 82 4.15 13.47 -14.89
N LEU A 83 4.48 14.67 -14.40
CA LEU A 83 5.36 15.63 -15.10
C LEU A 83 6.84 15.27 -14.89
N VAL A 84 7.22 14.91 -13.67
CA VAL A 84 8.54 14.41 -13.30
C VAL A 84 8.83 13.07 -13.98
N GLN A 85 7.86 12.16 -14.10
CA GLN A 85 7.99 10.92 -14.90
C GLN A 85 8.16 11.21 -16.40
N ARG A 86 7.49 12.24 -16.93
CA ARG A 86 7.68 12.67 -18.34
C ARG A 86 9.08 13.25 -18.56
N LEU A 87 9.57 14.04 -17.61
CA LEU A 87 10.92 14.62 -17.65
C LEU A 87 12.01 13.55 -17.40
N HIS A 88 11.79 12.62 -16.47
CA HIS A 88 12.68 11.47 -16.24
C HIS A 88 12.72 10.50 -17.42
N ARG A 89 11.63 10.31 -18.18
CA ARG A 89 11.69 9.54 -19.44
C ARG A 89 12.55 10.21 -20.52
N ILE A 90 12.62 11.55 -20.51
CA ILE A 90 13.44 12.32 -21.45
C ILE A 90 14.92 12.28 -21.04
N THR A 91 15.23 12.26 -19.74
CA THR A 91 16.61 12.14 -19.21
C THR A 91 17.07 10.69 -18.98
N GLY A 92 16.15 9.72 -18.97
CA GLY A 92 16.32 8.34 -18.51
C GLY A 92 17.02 7.39 -19.49
N HIS A 93 17.49 7.88 -20.64
CA HIS A 93 18.37 7.09 -21.52
C HIS A 93 19.77 6.83 -20.92
N ALA A 94 20.07 7.33 -19.72
CA ALA A 94 21.35 7.12 -19.04
C ALA A 94 21.33 6.05 -17.91
N ALA A 95 20.18 5.49 -17.53
CA ALA A 95 20.08 4.62 -16.34
C ALA A 95 20.28 3.10 -16.59
N ALA A 96 20.86 2.72 -17.73
CA ALA A 96 21.11 1.33 -18.10
C ALA A 96 22.44 0.74 -17.55
N ALA A 97 23.15 1.43 -16.65
CA ALA A 97 24.54 1.10 -16.30
C ALA A 97 24.87 1.08 -14.79
N SER A 98 23.91 0.84 -13.90
CA SER A 98 24.23 0.64 -12.46
C SER A 98 24.35 -0.86 -12.12
N ASN A 99 25.50 -1.26 -11.57
CA ASN A 99 25.75 -2.62 -11.03
C ASN A 99 25.06 -2.88 -9.67
N GLU A 100 24.02 -2.11 -9.33
CA GLU A 100 23.32 -2.18 -8.05
C GLU A 100 21.84 -2.53 -8.25
N TYR A 101 21.27 -3.25 -7.28
CA TYR A 101 19.84 -3.53 -7.27
C TYR A 101 19.00 -2.26 -7.17
N ARG A 102 17.91 -2.21 -7.94
CA ARG A 102 16.97 -1.08 -8.00
C ARG A 102 15.54 -1.58 -7.83
N PHE A 103 14.81 -1.08 -6.84
CA PHE A 103 13.46 -1.54 -6.53
C PHE A 103 12.35 -0.49 -6.73
N GLY A 104 12.68 0.63 -7.38
CA GLY A 104 11.69 1.62 -7.85
C GLY A 104 11.04 2.48 -6.77
N TRP A 105 11.54 2.47 -5.54
CA TRP A 105 11.07 3.35 -4.46
C TRP A 105 12.00 4.56 -4.36
N GLY A 106 11.70 5.62 -5.11
CA GLY A 106 12.52 6.83 -5.13
C GLY A 106 12.23 7.82 -4.00
N PRO A 107 13.05 8.88 -3.87
CA PRO A 107 12.99 9.82 -2.75
C PRO A 107 11.67 10.61 -2.67
N GLY A 108 10.99 10.83 -3.80
CA GLY A 108 9.88 11.77 -3.93
C GLY A 108 8.66 11.43 -3.07
N TRP A 109 8.20 10.17 -3.10
CA TRP A 109 7.06 9.75 -2.28
C TRP A 109 7.44 9.62 -0.79
N MET A 110 8.65 9.14 -0.51
CA MET A 110 9.11 8.85 0.85
C MET A 110 9.41 10.11 1.66
N ASN A 111 9.82 11.21 1.00
CA ASN A 111 10.04 12.49 1.68
C ASN A 111 8.74 13.26 1.99
N GLY A 112 7.58 12.80 1.50
CA GLY A 112 6.30 13.47 1.73
C GLY A 112 6.01 13.66 3.22
N LEU A 113 6.31 12.64 4.04
CA LEU A 113 6.11 12.70 5.49
C LEU A 113 7.06 13.72 6.16
N ALA A 114 8.33 13.78 5.73
CA ALA A 114 9.25 14.81 6.21
C ALA A 114 8.78 16.24 5.88
N VAL A 115 8.23 16.46 4.68
CA VAL A 115 7.68 17.77 4.29
C VAL A 115 6.48 18.14 5.15
N VAL A 116 5.53 17.22 5.34
CA VAL A 116 4.36 17.46 6.20
C VAL A 116 4.79 17.73 7.64
N SER A 117 5.79 17.00 8.13
CA SER A 117 6.38 17.24 9.45
C SER A 117 6.95 18.65 9.57
N ALA A 118 7.77 19.09 8.61
CA ALA A 118 8.37 20.42 8.61
C ALA A 118 7.31 21.53 8.61
N ILE A 119 6.23 21.36 7.85
CA ILE A 119 5.08 22.29 7.83
C ILE A 119 4.40 22.32 9.19
N ALA A 120 4.12 21.17 9.79
CA ALA A 120 3.42 21.07 11.07
C ALA A 120 4.24 21.67 12.22
N VAL A 121 5.55 21.39 12.28
CA VAL A 121 6.47 21.99 13.26
C VAL A 121 6.57 23.51 13.07
N SER A 122 6.67 23.98 11.83
CA SER A 122 6.71 25.42 11.53
C SER A 122 5.41 26.10 11.98
N ALA A 123 4.26 25.48 11.71
CA ALA A 123 2.96 25.98 12.16
C ALA A 123 2.85 26.03 13.69
N ALA A 124 3.37 25.03 14.40
CA ALA A 124 3.43 25.02 15.86
C ALA A 124 4.24 26.22 16.39
N ILE A 125 5.44 26.45 15.85
CA ILE A 125 6.31 27.57 16.24
C ILE A 125 5.60 28.92 15.98
N VAL A 126 5.02 29.10 14.79
CA VAL A 126 4.31 30.34 14.44
C VAL A 126 3.13 30.58 15.37
N LEU A 127 2.32 29.55 15.66
CA LEU A 127 1.21 29.66 16.60
C LEU A 127 1.70 30.03 18.00
N GLN A 128 2.76 29.38 18.48
CA GLN A 128 3.33 29.65 19.80
C GLN A 128 3.84 31.09 19.93
N VAL A 129 4.46 31.65 18.88
CA VAL A 129 5.03 33.01 18.88
C VAL A 129 3.96 34.07 18.68
N THR A 130 3.05 33.87 17.71
CA THR A 130 2.08 34.91 17.31
C THR A 130 0.79 34.90 18.12
N LYS A 131 0.37 33.73 18.62
CA LYS A 131 -0.88 33.54 19.36
C LYS A 131 -0.69 32.54 20.51
N PRO A 132 0.06 32.88 21.58
CA PRO A 132 0.36 31.96 22.68
C PRO A 132 -0.88 31.40 23.38
N ASN A 133 -2.02 32.11 23.33
CA ASN A 133 -3.30 31.63 23.83
C ASN A 133 -3.86 30.41 23.06
N LEU A 134 -3.36 30.15 21.85
CA LEU A 134 -3.66 28.96 21.04
C LEU A 134 -2.65 27.82 21.28
N TRP A 135 -1.97 27.79 22.44
CA TRP A 135 -1.01 26.74 22.77
C TRP A 135 -1.53 25.30 22.58
N PRO A 136 -2.83 24.94 22.79
CA PRO A 136 -3.27 23.57 22.52
C PRO A 136 -3.18 23.22 21.03
N LEU A 137 -3.41 24.18 20.13
CA LEU A 137 -3.25 23.97 18.68
C LEU A 137 -1.79 23.86 18.29
N SER A 138 -0.92 24.68 18.90
CA SER A 138 0.53 24.57 18.76
C SER A 138 1.02 23.17 19.18
N PHE A 139 0.56 22.69 20.33
CA PHE A 139 0.89 21.37 20.85
C PHE A 139 0.40 20.25 19.92
N LEU A 140 -0.84 20.31 19.42
CA LEU A 140 -1.36 19.32 18.46
C LEU A 140 -0.59 19.34 17.13
N ALA A 141 -0.22 20.52 16.62
CA ALA A 141 0.60 20.64 15.42
C ALA A 141 2.01 20.06 15.63
N LEU A 142 2.60 20.24 16.81
CA LEU A 142 3.87 19.65 17.18
C LEU A 142 3.79 18.11 17.24
N LEU A 143 2.76 17.56 17.91
CA LEU A 143 2.53 16.11 17.96
C LEU A 143 2.32 15.50 16.56
N LEU A 144 1.59 16.21 15.70
CA LEU A 144 1.42 15.81 14.30
C LEU A 144 2.77 15.80 13.57
N GLY A 145 3.57 16.85 13.76
CA GLY A 145 4.90 16.97 13.19
C GLY A 145 5.82 15.84 13.62
N GLU A 146 5.87 15.53 14.91
CA GLU A 146 6.65 14.42 15.48
C GLU A 146 6.21 13.07 14.91
N GLY A 147 4.89 12.81 14.87
CA GLY A 147 4.35 11.58 14.29
C GLY A 147 4.82 11.35 12.85
N PHE A 148 4.81 12.41 12.04
CA PHE A 148 5.31 12.34 10.66
C PHE A 148 6.84 12.23 10.54
N VAL A 149 7.63 12.75 11.50
CA VAL A 149 9.08 12.44 11.56
C VAL A 149 9.28 10.94 11.75
N VAL A 150 8.59 10.35 12.73
CA VAL A 150 8.69 8.91 13.02
C VAL A 150 8.22 8.10 11.82
N GLY A 151 7.10 8.47 11.20
CA GLY A 151 6.60 7.86 9.97
C GLY A 151 7.61 7.93 8.82
N ASN A 152 8.26 9.08 8.64
CA ASN A 152 9.31 9.26 7.64
C ASN A 152 10.52 8.36 7.91
N LEU A 153 10.94 8.22 9.17
CA LEU A 153 12.04 7.33 9.54
C LEU A 153 11.69 5.87 9.25
N ILE A 154 10.49 5.43 9.59
CA ILE A 154 9.99 4.09 9.25
C ILE A 154 9.95 3.91 7.73
N MET A 155 9.39 4.85 6.97
CA MET A 155 9.37 4.75 5.50
C MET A 155 10.78 4.76 4.91
N SER A 156 11.70 5.52 5.49
CA SER A 156 13.10 5.53 5.07
C SER A 156 13.80 4.19 5.29
N SER A 157 13.35 3.36 6.23
CA SER A 157 13.93 2.01 6.41
C SER A 157 13.63 1.09 5.22
N PHE A 158 12.60 1.38 4.41
CA PHE A 158 12.32 0.67 3.16
C PHE A 158 13.14 1.18 1.95
N ARG A 159 13.93 2.28 2.13
CA ARG A 159 14.86 2.80 1.10
C ARG A 159 16.10 1.96 0.95
N TRP A 160 16.50 1.28 2.03
CA TRP A 160 17.69 0.47 2.00
C TRP A 160 17.53 -0.58 0.90
N ARG A 161 18.52 -0.61 0.01
CA ARG A 161 18.52 -1.46 -1.20
C ARG A 161 18.87 -2.90 -0.86
N ASP A 162 19.22 -3.11 0.40
CA ASP A 162 19.54 -4.40 0.96
C ASP A 162 18.28 -5.26 1.02
N TYR A 163 18.47 -6.54 0.76
CA TYR A 163 17.47 -7.57 0.52
C TYR A 163 16.27 -7.50 1.46
N VAL A 164 15.09 -7.96 1.01
CA VAL A 164 13.97 -8.15 1.93
C VAL A 164 14.31 -9.27 2.91
N VAL A 165 14.00 -9.04 4.19
CA VAL A 165 14.10 -10.05 5.23
C VAL A 165 12.70 -10.55 5.54
N LEU A 166 12.48 -11.85 5.37
CA LEU A 166 11.24 -12.52 5.74
C LEU A 166 11.30 -12.99 7.20
N PRO A 167 10.16 -13.10 7.89
CA PRO A 167 10.12 -13.73 9.21
C PRO A 167 10.60 -15.18 9.14
N MET A 168 11.27 -15.65 10.19
CA MET A 168 11.73 -17.04 10.29
C MET A 168 10.53 -17.95 10.62
N VAL A 169 9.88 -18.44 9.57
CA VAL A 169 8.73 -19.35 9.67
C VAL A 169 8.96 -20.57 8.80
N ASP A 170 8.26 -21.65 9.13
CA ASP A 170 8.29 -22.89 8.35
C ASP A 170 7.44 -22.76 7.07
N LEU A 171 7.93 -21.98 6.11
CA LEU A 171 7.22 -21.72 4.85
C LEU A 171 7.44 -22.85 3.83
N LEU A 172 8.70 -23.24 3.63
CA LEU A 172 9.11 -24.16 2.57
C LEU A 172 9.04 -25.61 3.05
N ARG A 173 8.61 -26.51 2.16
CA ARG A 173 8.56 -27.96 2.43
C ARG A 173 9.87 -28.65 2.08
N SER A 174 10.53 -28.16 1.04
CA SER A 174 11.82 -28.66 0.54
C SER A 174 12.56 -27.58 -0.23
N ASP A 175 13.82 -27.84 -0.56
CA ASP A 175 14.61 -26.99 -1.44
C ASP A 175 14.27 -27.15 -2.93
N HIS A 176 13.37 -28.08 -3.28
CA HIS A 176 12.81 -28.34 -4.61
C HIS A 176 11.46 -27.65 -4.86
N ASP A 177 10.92 -26.94 -3.88
CA ASP A 177 9.60 -26.32 -3.96
C ASP A 177 9.45 -25.40 -5.17
N LEU A 178 8.27 -25.45 -5.79
CA LEU A 178 7.79 -24.43 -6.71
C LEU A 178 7.05 -23.36 -5.89
N VAL A 179 7.64 -22.16 -5.80
CA VAL A 179 7.13 -21.08 -4.94
C VAL A 179 6.55 -19.95 -5.77
N LEU A 180 5.34 -19.52 -5.42
CA LEU A 180 4.69 -18.34 -6.00
C LEU A 180 5.05 -17.09 -5.19
N ASP A 181 5.67 -16.09 -5.82
CA ASP A 181 5.80 -14.73 -5.29
C ASP A 181 4.66 -13.87 -5.88
N ALA A 182 3.58 -13.74 -5.12
CA ALA A 182 2.34 -13.08 -5.51
C ALA A 182 2.41 -11.58 -5.21
N GLY A 183 2.61 -10.78 -6.26
CA GLY A 183 2.87 -9.35 -6.16
C GLY A 183 4.36 -9.04 -6.05
N SER A 184 5.15 -9.60 -6.97
CA SER A 184 6.62 -9.58 -6.89
C SER A 184 7.25 -8.19 -7.03
N GLY A 185 6.54 -7.22 -7.62
CA GLY A 185 7.07 -5.90 -7.93
C GLY A 185 8.42 -5.97 -8.65
N ALA A 186 9.43 -5.28 -8.11
CA ALA A 186 10.80 -5.31 -8.64
C ALA A 186 11.67 -6.48 -8.13
N GLY A 187 11.10 -7.45 -7.39
CA GLY A 187 11.74 -8.74 -7.13
C GLY A 187 12.56 -8.89 -5.86
N ARG A 188 12.35 -8.05 -4.82
CA ARG A 188 13.09 -8.21 -3.55
C ARG A 188 12.89 -9.61 -2.96
N THR A 189 11.63 -10.02 -2.83
CA THR A 189 11.23 -11.32 -2.28
C THR A 189 11.62 -12.45 -3.22
N THR A 190 11.37 -12.27 -4.52
CA THR A 190 11.78 -13.21 -5.57
C THR A 190 13.26 -13.57 -5.50
N ILE A 191 14.15 -12.57 -5.36
CA ILE A 191 15.61 -12.78 -5.28
C ILE A 191 15.98 -13.51 -3.99
N ALA A 192 15.42 -13.10 -2.85
CA ALA A 192 15.69 -13.74 -1.56
C ALA A 192 15.30 -15.23 -1.58
N LEU A 193 14.11 -15.56 -2.07
CA LEU A 193 13.63 -16.94 -2.20
C LEU A 193 14.47 -17.76 -3.18
N SER A 194 14.81 -17.19 -4.33
CA SER A 194 15.60 -17.89 -5.36
C SER A 194 17.02 -18.20 -4.92
N ARG A 195 17.57 -17.46 -3.95
CA ARG A 195 18.89 -17.74 -3.36
C ARG A 195 18.86 -18.90 -2.39
N ILE A 196 17.76 -19.12 -1.68
CA ILE A 196 17.61 -20.21 -0.70
C ILE A 196 17.18 -21.51 -1.37
N LEU A 197 16.23 -21.46 -2.31
CA LEU A 197 15.84 -22.61 -3.12
C LEU A 197 16.99 -22.88 -4.07
N LYS A 198 17.79 -23.92 -3.87
CA LYS A 198 18.90 -24.27 -4.77
C LYS A 198 18.45 -25.13 -5.94
N ASN A 199 17.45 -25.98 -5.72
CA ASN A 199 16.92 -26.92 -6.69
C ASN A 199 15.49 -26.59 -7.15
N GLY A 200 14.77 -25.76 -6.40
CA GLY A 200 13.43 -25.28 -6.70
C GLY A 200 13.41 -24.08 -7.65
N ARG A 201 12.21 -23.54 -7.86
CA ARG A 201 11.96 -22.41 -8.76
C ARG A 201 10.99 -21.42 -8.13
N VAL A 202 11.09 -20.16 -8.56
CA VAL A 202 10.15 -19.11 -8.15
C VAL A 202 9.37 -18.64 -9.37
N VAL A 203 8.05 -18.51 -9.23
CA VAL A 203 7.20 -17.83 -10.20
C VAL A 203 6.82 -16.47 -9.62
N ALA A 204 7.30 -15.40 -10.26
CA ALA A 204 7.08 -14.02 -9.86
C ALA A 204 5.88 -13.45 -10.62
N VAL A 205 4.80 -13.15 -9.91
CA VAL A 205 3.56 -12.61 -10.48
C VAL A 205 3.35 -11.18 -10.07
N ASP A 206 3.05 -10.30 -11.02
CA ASP A 206 2.58 -8.94 -10.74
C ASP A 206 1.75 -8.42 -11.93
N ARG A 207 0.93 -7.39 -11.73
CA ARG A 207 0.29 -6.68 -12.84
C ARG A 207 1.27 -5.78 -13.60
N PHE A 208 2.35 -5.37 -12.93
CA PHE A 208 3.37 -4.46 -13.45
C PHE A 208 2.80 -3.14 -14.02
N ASP A 209 1.64 -2.73 -13.53
CA ASP A 209 0.95 -1.49 -13.92
C ASP A 209 0.94 -0.43 -12.80
N ALA A 210 1.60 -0.73 -11.68
CA ALA A 210 1.80 0.19 -10.56
C ALA A 210 2.56 1.44 -11.02
N THR A 211 1.94 2.60 -10.83
CA THR A 211 2.50 3.90 -11.23
C THR A 211 3.48 4.49 -10.20
N TYR A 212 3.54 3.90 -9.01
CA TYR A 212 4.39 4.33 -7.90
C TYR A 212 5.74 3.60 -7.86
N ILE A 213 5.93 2.53 -8.63
CA ILE A 213 7.24 1.93 -8.85
C ILE A 213 7.91 2.73 -9.97
N GLU A 214 8.83 3.61 -9.57
CA GLU A 214 9.64 4.39 -10.50
C GLU A 214 10.41 3.45 -11.43
N ASP A 215 10.56 3.83 -12.70
CA ASP A 215 11.22 3.06 -13.77
C ASP A 215 10.60 1.71 -14.16
N GLY A 216 9.44 1.35 -13.59
CA GLY A 216 8.63 0.20 -14.01
C GLY A 216 9.05 -1.12 -13.36
N GLY A 217 8.12 -1.74 -12.64
CA GLY A 217 8.40 -2.97 -11.87
C GLY A 217 8.95 -4.13 -12.71
N LEU A 218 8.47 -4.30 -13.95
CA LEU A 218 8.90 -5.42 -14.81
C LEU A 218 10.35 -5.27 -15.27
N ASP A 219 10.74 -4.07 -15.71
CA ASP A 219 12.09 -3.82 -16.22
C ASP A 219 13.11 -3.88 -15.10
N LEU A 220 12.76 -3.33 -13.93
CA LEU A 220 13.56 -3.44 -12.72
C LEU A 220 13.70 -4.90 -12.24
N LEU A 221 12.60 -5.68 -12.21
CA LEU A 221 12.66 -7.10 -11.88
C LEU A 221 13.63 -7.85 -12.79
N LYS A 222 13.52 -7.66 -14.11
CA LYS A 222 14.43 -8.27 -15.09
C LYS A 222 15.88 -7.83 -14.88
N GLN A 223 16.13 -6.55 -14.62
CA GLN A 223 17.47 -6.05 -14.31
C GLN A 223 18.05 -6.70 -13.06
N ASN A 224 17.28 -6.72 -11.97
CA ASN A 224 17.71 -7.27 -10.69
C ASN A 224 17.97 -8.78 -10.80
N LEU A 225 17.14 -9.53 -11.51
CA LEU A 225 17.37 -10.96 -11.75
C LEU A 225 18.65 -11.23 -12.55
N ARG A 226 18.97 -10.39 -13.55
CA ARG A 226 20.26 -10.48 -14.27
C ARG A 226 21.44 -10.19 -13.35
N LEU A 227 21.38 -9.12 -12.55
CA LEU A 227 22.43 -8.78 -11.58
C LEU A 227 22.64 -9.88 -10.53
N ALA A 228 21.57 -10.63 -10.21
CA ALA A 228 21.62 -11.74 -9.27
C ALA A 228 22.03 -13.09 -9.91
N ASN A 229 22.18 -13.17 -11.24
CA ASN A 229 22.34 -14.42 -11.99
C ASN A 229 21.19 -15.43 -11.74
N LEU A 230 19.95 -14.94 -11.69
CA LEU A 230 18.75 -15.73 -11.38
C LEU A 230 17.71 -15.75 -12.51
N ASN A 231 18.00 -15.12 -13.66
CA ASN A 231 17.08 -14.97 -14.78
C ASN A 231 16.56 -16.31 -15.37
N GLU A 232 17.30 -17.41 -15.23
CA GLU A 232 16.87 -18.74 -15.69
C GLU A 232 16.10 -19.53 -14.62
N ARG A 233 16.16 -19.09 -13.36
CA ARG A 233 15.56 -19.78 -12.20
C ARG A 233 14.20 -19.20 -11.80
N VAL A 234 13.84 -18.06 -12.37
CA VAL A 234 12.62 -17.32 -12.09
C VAL A 234 11.77 -17.20 -13.34
N THR A 235 10.53 -17.64 -13.26
CA THR A 235 9.52 -17.37 -14.29
C THR A 235 8.77 -16.11 -13.91
N ILE A 236 8.71 -15.12 -14.80
CA ILE A 236 7.95 -13.90 -14.59
C ILE A 236 6.62 -14.02 -15.33
N GLU A 237 5.51 -13.79 -14.64
CA GLU A 237 4.17 -13.84 -15.21
C GLU A 237 3.41 -12.54 -14.90
N LYS A 238 2.76 -11.96 -15.92
CA LYS A 238 1.94 -10.76 -15.75
C LYS A 238 0.48 -11.17 -15.54
N ALA A 239 -0.02 -11.07 -14.31
CA ALA A 239 -1.38 -11.46 -13.98
C ALA A 239 -1.99 -10.65 -12.83
N ASP A 240 -3.32 -10.70 -12.71
CA ASP A 240 -4.05 -10.18 -11.55
C ASP A 240 -4.15 -11.27 -10.48
N LEU A 241 -3.86 -10.94 -9.22
CA LEU A 241 -3.91 -11.89 -8.11
C LEU A 241 -5.32 -12.43 -7.83
N THR A 242 -6.35 -11.78 -8.36
CA THR A 242 -7.75 -12.21 -8.21
C THR A 242 -8.19 -13.22 -9.28
N ALA A 243 -7.34 -13.47 -10.28
CA ALA A 243 -7.54 -14.45 -11.35
C ALA A 243 -6.18 -14.94 -11.88
N LEU A 244 -5.55 -15.86 -11.15
CA LEU A 244 -4.22 -16.37 -11.46
C LEU A 244 -4.28 -17.38 -12.62
N PRO A 245 -3.40 -17.27 -13.64
CA PRO A 245 -3.40 -18.12 -14.84
C PRO A 245 -2.69 -19.47 -14.59
N PHE A 246 -2.92 -20.09 -13.43
CA PHE A 246 -2.34 -21.37 -13.06
C PHE A 246 -3.43 -22.37 -12.72
N GLU A 247 -3.14 -23.64 -12.93
CA GLU A 247 -4.01 -24.73 -12.52
C GLU A 247 -4.09 -24.85 -11.00
N ASP A 248 -5.13 -25.53 -10.53
CA ASP A 248 -5.29 -25.87 -9.12
C ASP A 248 -4.09 -26.70 -8.63
N GLN A 249 -3.68 -26.50 -7.37
CA GLN A 249 -2.62 -27.31 -6.75
C GLN A 249 -1.27 -27.30 -7.48
N THR A 250 -0.92 -26.17 -8.09
CA THR A 250 0.35 -25.97 -8.80
C THR A 250 1.54 -25.76 -7.85
N PHE A 251 1.39 -24.89 -6.83
CA PHE A 251 2.50 -24.40 -6.02
C PHE A 251 2.64 -25.16 -4.69
N ASP A 252 3.88 -25.40 -4.27
CA ASP A 252 4.18 -25.99 -2.96
C ASP A 252 4.01 -24.96 -1.85
N SER A 253 4.41 -23.72 -2.12
CA SER A 253 4.32 -22.59 -1.19
C SER A 253 4.07 -21.28 -1.93
N ALA A 254 3.55 -20.28 -1.23
CA ALA A 254 3.34 -18.93 -1.75
C ALA A 254 3.81 -17.87 -0.75
N VAL A 255 4.23 -16.72 -1.26
CA VAL A 255 4.55 -15.54 -0.45
C VAL A 255 3.91 -14.31 -1.08
N SER A 256 3.51 -13.35 -0.26
CA SER A 256 3.16 -12.02 -0.71
C SER A 256 3.51 -10.99 0.36
N THR A 257 4.19 -9.92 -0.04
CA THR A 257 4.64 -8.86 0.87
C THR A 257 4.15 -7.51 0.39
N HIS A 258 3.29 -6.84 1.16
CA HIS A 258 2.77 -5.49 0.90
C HIS A 258 1.97 -5.35 -0.41
N VAL A 259 1.14 -6.34 -0.74
CA VAL A 259 0.30 -6.30 -1.95
C VAL A 259 -1.16 -6.58 -1.66
N TYR A 260 -1.46 -7.57 -0.83
CA TYR A 260 -2.84 -7.99 -0.56
C TYR A 260 -3.70 -6.89 0.07
N ASP A 261 -3.11 -5.98 0.85
CA ASP A 261 -3.82 -4.82 1.41
C ASP A 261 -4.32 -3.83 0.34
N HIS A 262 -3.72 -3.84 -0.86
CA HIS A 262 -4.13 -3.01 -1.99
C HIS A 262 -5.29 -3.58 -2.83
N LEU A 263 -5.72 -4.83 -2.60
CA LEU A 263 -6.81 -5.46 -3.36
C LEU A 263 -8.22 -4.91 -3.04
N GLY A 264 -8.34 -3.97 -2.10
CA GLY A 264 -9.63 -3.34 -1.79
C GLY A 264 -10.68 -4.35 -1.31
N HIS A 265 -11.82 -4.43 -2.01
CA HIS A 265 -12.89 -5.40 -1.73
C HIS A 265 -12.61 -6.81 -2.28
N GLN A 266 -11.57 -6.97 -3.10
CA GLN A 266 -11.25 -8.24 -3.76
C GLN A 266 -10.23 -9.08 -2.96
N LYS A 267 -9.90 -8.68 -1.72
CA LYS A 267 -8.97 -9.39 -0.83
C LYS A 267 -9.34 -10.87 -0.67
N GLU A 268 -10.62 -11.15 -0.41
CA GLU A 268 -11.08 -12.53 -0.23
C GLU A 268 -10.98 -13.34 -1.53
N GLN A 269 -11.23 -12.72 -2.69
CA GLN A 269 -11.04 -13.37 -4.00
C GLN A 269 -9.58 -13.71 -4.26
N GLY A 270 -8.65 -12.79 -3.98
CA GLY A 270 -7.21 -13.07 -4.08
C GLY A 270 -6.78 -14.23 -3.16
N LEU A 271 -7.30 -14.27 -1.93
CA LEU A 271 -7.02 -15.38 -1.01
C LEU A 271 -7.57 -16.72 -1.55
N ARG A 272 -8.75 -16.72 -2.18
CA ARG A 272 -9.31 -17.92 -2.84
C ARG A 272 -8.43 -18.41 -3.99
N GLU A 273 -7.85 -17.51 -4.78
CA GLU A 273 -6.94 -17.89 -5.86
C GLU A 273 -5.62 -18.49 -5.35
N ILE A 274 -5.05 -17.94 -4.27
CA ILE A 274 -3.88 -18.56 -3.62
C ILE A 274 -4.26 -19.93 -3.05
N PHE A 275 -5.41 -20.04 -2.39
CA PHE A 275 -5.87 -21.32 -1.86
C PHE A 275 -5.99 -22.36 -2.98
N ARG A 276 -6.64 -21.98 -4.09
CA ARG A 276 -6.86 -22.84 -5.26
C ARG A 276 -5.54 -23.35 -5.84
N THR A 277 -4.58 -22.45 -6.04
CA THR A 277 -3.29 -22.75 -6.69
C THR A 277 -2.27 -23.44 -5.78
N LEU A 278 -2.42 -23.40 -4.45
CA LEU A 278 -1.56 -24.13 -3.52
C LEU A 278 -1.89 -25.63 -3.47
N LYS A 279 -0.89 -26.50 -3.41
CA LYS A 279 -1.06 -27.93 -3.14
C LYS A 279 -1.63 -28.18 -1.74
N PRO A 280 -2.27 -29.33 -1.48
CA PRO A 280 -2.63 -29.75 -0.12
C PRO A 280 -1.40 -29.78 0.80
N GLY A 281 -1.52 -29.18 1.99
CA GLY A 281 -0.41 -28.95 2.92
C GLY A 281 0.53 -27.80 2.52
N GLY A 282 0.26 -27.10 1.42
CA GLY A 282 1.02 -25.94 1.00
C GLY A 282 0.74 -24.72 1.87
N ARG A 283 1.74 -23.86 2.02
CA ARG A 283 1.70 -22.71 2.93
C ARG A 283 1.81 -21.38 2.20
N PHE A 284 1.12 -20.38 2.73
CA PHE A 284 1.13 -19.01 2.25
C PHE A 284 1.60 -18.07 3.36
N LEU A 285 2.73 -17.42 3.14
CA LEU A 285 3.22 -16.33 3.99
C LEU A 285 2.73 -14.99 3.44
N MET A 286 1.89 -14.31 4.20
CA MET A 286 1.34 -13.01 3.84
C MET A 286 1.82 -11.94 4.82
N GLY A 287 2.55 -10.94 4.30
CA GLY A 287 2.92 -9.73 5.04
C GLY A 287 2.06 -8.55 4.61
N VAL A 288 1.27 -7.98 5.51
CA VAL A 288 0.33 -6.88 5.23
C VAL A 288 0.38 -5.81 6.31
N TRP A 289 -0.02 -4.60 5.94
CA TRP A 289 -0.20 -3.52 6.91
C TRP A 289 -1.53 -3.66 7.64
N VAL A 290 -1.46 -3.50 8.97
CA VAL A 290 -2.61 -3.55 9.87
C VAL A 290 -2.56 -2.36 10.82
N PRO A 291 -3.71 -1.95 11.40
CA PRO A 291 -3.73 -0.90 12.42
C PRO A 291 -2.74 -1.24 13.56
N SER A 292 -1.76 -0.37 13.77
CA SER A 292 -0.65 -0.55 14.72
C SER A 292 0.07 0.78 14.93
N TRP A 293 0.89 0.89 15.98
CA TRP A 293 1.67 2.11 16.25
C TRP A 293 2.59 2.52 15.08
N PRO A 294 3.35 1.59 14.44
CA PRO A 294 4.14 1.95 13.26
C PRO A 294 3.28 2.47 12.11
N MET A 295 2.13 1.84 11.83
CA MET A 295 1.23 2.32 10.79
C MET A 295 0.54 3.63 11.16
N PHE A 296 0.32 3.90 12.45
CA PHE A 296 -0.16 5.21 12.91
C PHE A 296 0.89 6.30 12.68
N ALA A 297 2.18 6.03 12.89
CA ALA A 297 3.22 7.00 12.56
C ALA A 297 3.28 7.31 11.04
N VAL A 298 3.04 6.30 10.20
CA VAL A 298 3.10 6.43 8.72
C VAL A 298 1.83 7.05 8.13
N GLY A 299 0.66 6.51 8.49
CA GLY A 299 -0.65 6.87 7.93
C GLY A 299 -1.53 7.72 8.85
N ASN A 300 -1.09 8.01 10.08
CA ASN A 300 -1.86 8.74 11.10
C ASN A 300 -3.25 8.11 11.33
N VAL A 301 -4.29 8.91 11.51
CA VAL A 301 -5.68 8.45 11.65
C VAL A 301 -6.16 7.57 10.49
N PHE A 302 -5.54 7.65 9.30
CA PHE A 302 -5.91 6.78 8.19
C PHE A 302 -5.48 5.33 8.41
N SER A 303 -4.53 5.08 9.31
CA SER A 303 -4.15 3.72 9.70
C SER A 303 -5.29 2.92 10.31
N PHE A 304 -6.33 3.57 10.84
CA PHE A 304 -7.52 2.91 11.36
C PHE A 304 -8.44 2.35 10.25
N PHE A 305 -8.27 2.78 8.99
CA PHE A 305 -8.98 2.20 7.84
C PHE A 305 -8.29 0.96 7.27
N LEU A 306 -7.11 0.60 7.77
CA LEU A 306 -6.46 -0.64 7.39
C LEU A 306 -7.25 -1.83 7.93
N THR A 307 -7.27 -2.91 7.15
CA THR A 307 -7.93 -4.16 7.56
C THR A 307 -7.29 -4.71 8.84
N PRO A 308 -8.03 -4.89 9.94
CA PRO A 308 -7.49 -5.41 11.19
C PRO A 308 -7.13 -6.89 11.10
N ARG A 309 -6.19 -7.34 11.95
CA ARG A 309 -5.70 -8.73 11.99
C ARG A 309 -6.84 -9.76 12.07
N ARG A 310 -7.88 -9.47 12.87
CA ARG A 310 -9.05 -10.34 13.02
C ARG A 310 -9.76 -10.57 11.68
N GLU A 311 -9.96 -9.51 10.90
CA GLU A 311 -10.64 -9.59 9.62
C GLU A 311 -9.80 -10.36 8.59
N TRP A 312 -8.49 -10.14 8.56
CA TRP A 312 -7.57 -10.94 7.74
C TRP A 312 -7.66 -12.44 8.05
N ARG A 313 -7.65 -12.82 9.34
CA ARG A 313 -7.82 -14.23 9.75
C ARG A 313 -9.17 -14.77 9.31
N THR A 314 -10.25 -14.00 9.48
CA THR A 314 -11.59 -14.41 9.05
C THR A 314 -11.67 -14.61 7.54
N MET A 315 -11.11 -13.71 6.73
CA MET A 315 -11.07 -13.87 5.27
C MET A 315 -10.25 -15.09 4.86
N ALA A 316 -9.09 -15.32 5.49
CA ALA A 316 -8.27 -16.51 5.22
C ALA A 316 -9.01 -17.80 5.57
N GLN A 317 -9.68 -17.86 6.71
CA GLN A 317 -10.51 -19.01 7.12
C GLN A 317 -11.68 -19.25 6.16
N ARG A 318 -12.37 -18.19 5.71
CA ARG A 318 -13.45 -18.31 4.71
C ARG A 318 -12.95 -18.78 3.34
N ALA A 319 -11.71 -18.45 2.99
CA ALA A 319 -11.05 -18.98 1.79
C ALA A 319 -10.63 -20.46 1.94
N GLY A 320 -10.69 -21.02 3.16
CA GLY A 320 -10.39 -22.43 3.45
C GLY A 320 -9.06 -22.67 4.17
N PHE A 321 -8.30 -21.62 4.49
CA PHE A 321 -7.02 -21.75 5.15
C PHE A 321 -7.14 -22.00 6.67
N LYS A 322 -6.14 -22.70 7.20
CA LYS A 322 -5.84 -22.76 8.64
C LYS A 322 -4.70 -21.79 8.97
N VAL A 323 -4.85 -20.96 10.00
CA VAL A 323 -3.74 -20.12 10.50
C VAL A 323 -2.75 -21.02 11.24
N VAL A 324 -1.47 -20.95 10.87
CA VAL A 324 -0.38 -21.74 11.45
C VAL A 324 0.47 -20.91 12.40
N ASP A 325 0.86 -19.72 11.95
CA ASP A 325 1.72 -18.82 12.72
C ASP A 325 1.42 -17.36 12.36
N GLU A 326 1.75 -16.43 13.24
CA GLU A 326 1.63 -15.00 13.00
C GLU A 326 2.48 -14.19 13.97
N GLY A 327 2.91 -13.01 13.52
CA GLY A 327 3.73 -12.15 14.35
C GLY A 327 3.93 -10.79 13.73
N VAL A 328 4.79 -9.99 14.35
CA VAL A 328 5.23 -8.71 13.79
C VAL A 328 6.72 -8.80 13.53
N PHE A 329 7.12 -8.56 12.29
CA PHE A 329 8.51 -8.55 11.87
C PHE A 329 8.73 -7.35 10.94
N ASN A 330 9.80 -6.57 11.16
CA ASN A 330 10.06 -5.32 10.43
C ASN A 330 8.84 -4.38 10.37
N ASN A 331 8.20 -4.15 11.52
CA ASN A 331 6.99 -3.32 11.67
C ASN A 331 5.78 -3.78 10.83
N THR A 332 5.85 -4.97 10.25
CA THR A 332 4.81 -5.54 9.39
C THR A 332 4.21 -6.74 10.10
N TRP A 333 2.89 -6.83 10.14
CA TRP A 333 2.25 -8.04 10.63
C TRP A 333 2.30 -9.09 9.52
N PHE A 334 2.82 -10.26 9.85
CA PHE A 334 2.78 -11.42 8.98
C PHE A 334 1.80 -12.45 9.53
N VAL A 335 1.22 -13.21 8.62
CA VAL A 335 0.44 -14.40 8.93
C VAL A 335 0.86 -15.51 7.97
N LEU A 336 1.17 -16.66 8.55
CA LEU A 336 1.40 -17.90 7.84
C LEU A 336 0.11 -18.72 7.90
N VAL A 337 -0.42 -19.05 6.74
CA VAL A 337 -1.62 -19.87 6.61
C VAL A 337 -1.34 -21.10 5.76
N GLU A 338 -2.03 -22.19 6.04
CA GLU A 338 -1.84 -23.48 5.40
C GLU A 338 -3.13 -23.95 4.76
N ARG A 339 -3.04 -24.47 3.54
CA ARG A 339 -4.13 -25.23 2.91
C ARG A 339 -4.16 -26.61 3.56
N PRO A 340 -5.23 -26.99 4.29
CA PRO A 340 -5.27 -28.29 4.95
C PRO A 340 -5.04 -29.44 3.97
N ALA A 341 -4.32 -30.47 4.41
CA ALA A 341 -4.22 -31.71 3.65
C ALA A 341 -5.63 -32.30 3.45
N LEU A 342 -5.90 -32.86 2.27
CA LEU A 342 -7.11 -33.65 2.08
C LEU A 342 -7.07 -34.79 3.11
N ALA A 343 -8.12 -34.94 3.90
CA ALA A 343 -8.26 -36.10 4.76
C ALA A 343 -8.15 -37.34 3.88
N ALA A 344 -7.25 -38.26 4.22
CA ALA A 344 -7.18 -39.57 3.57
C ALA A 344 -8.58 -40.19 3.68
N ARG A 345 -9.24 -40.36 2.54
CA ARG A 345 -10.55 -41.02 2.45
C ARG A 345 -10.39 -42.52 2.41
#